data_AF-A0A820WGK2-F1
#
_entry.id   AF-A0A820WGK2-F1
#
_cell.length_a   1.000
_cell.length_b   1.000
_cell.length_c   1.000
_cell.angle_alpha   90.00
_cell.angle_beta   90.00
_cell.angle_gamma   90.00
#
_symmetry.space_group_name_H-M   'P 1'
#
loop_
_entity.id
_entity.type
_entity.pdbx_description
1 polymer ?
#
loop_
_entity_poly.entity_id
_entity_poly.type
_entity_poly.pdbx_seq_one_letter_code
_entity_poly.pdbx_strand_id
1 'polypeptide(L)' 'MSIYENIRYGKVNATRADIEQAAQEANAHHFIMQLPNKYETLVGERGIQLSGGEKQRIALAHALVK' A
#
# COMPACT_ATOMS: atom_id res chain seq x y z
N MET A 1 -9.04 -5.69 -2.96
CA MET A 1 -8.28 -5.65 -1.69
C MET A 1 -7.93 -4.20 -1.39
N SER A 2 -7.73 -3.88 -0.12
CA SER A 2 -7.24 -2.55 0.27
C SER A 2 -5.75 -2.41 -0.02
N ILE A 3 -5.25 -1.17 0.00
CA ILE A 3 -3.81 -0.89 -0.10
C ILE A 3 -3.05 -1.56 1.05
N TYR A 4 -3.59 -1.50 2.27
CA TYR A 4 -3.03 -2.18 3.44
C TYR A 4 -2.87 -3.68 3.19
N GLU A 5 -3.92 -4.35 2.72
CA GLU A 5 -3.89 -5.78 2.41
C GLU A 5 -2.88 -6.10 1.31
N ASN A 6 -2.73 -5.22 0.31
CA ASN A 6 -1.80 -5.42 -0.78
C ASN A 6 -0.34 -5.40 -0.30
N ILE A 7 0.01 -4.44 0.56
CA ILE A 7 1.36 -4.31 1.12
C ILE A 7 1.66 -5.41 2.15
N ARG A 8 0.68 -5.76 3.00
CA ARG A 8 0.82 -6.81 4.03
C ARG A 8 0.83 -8.23 3.45
N TYR A 9 0.38 -8.42 2.22
CA TYR A 9 0.16 -9.73 1.63
C TYR A 9 1.41 -10.63 1.75
N GLY A 10 1.24 -11.84 2.27
CA GLY A 10 2.34 -12.79 2.49
C GLY A 10 3.12 -12.61 3.79
N LYS A 11 2.89 -11.54 4.58
CA LYS A 11 3.48 -11.36 5.92
C LYS A 11 2.42 -11.02 6.96
N VAL A 12 1.76 -12.06 7.47
CA VAL A 12 0.66 -11.96 8.45
C VAL A 12 1.05 -11.26 9.76
N ASN A 13 2.33 -11.28 10.14
CA ASN A 13 2.81 -10.66 11.37
C ASN A 13 3.25 -9.19 11.20
N ALA A 14 3.22 -8.64 9.98
CA ALA A 14 3.55 -7.24 9.77
C ALA A 14 2.51 -6.36 10.48
N THR A 15 3.00 -5.53 11.39
CA THR A 15 2.20 -4.58 12.14
C THR A 15 1.82 -3.40 11.25
N ARG A 16 0.84 -2.60 11.69
CA ARG A 16 0.48 -1.38 10.95
C ARG A 16 1.65 -0.41 10.80
N ALA A 17 2.51 -0.31 11.81
CA ALA A 17 3.71 0.52 11.76
C ALA A 17 4.68 0.04 10.68
N ASP A 18 4.88 -1.28 10.54
CA ASP A 18 5.75 -1.85 9.50
C ASP A 18 5.23 -1.51 8.09
N ILE A 19 3.91 -1.60 7.89
CA ILE A 19 3.27 -1.26 6.61
C ILE A 19 3.43 0.24 6.31
N GLU A 20 3.23 1.10 7.30
CA GLU A 20 3.36 2.54 7.14
C GLU A 20 4.81 2.94 6.85
N GLN A 21 5.79 2.34 7.55
CA GLN A 21 7.20 2.55 7.32
C GLN A 21 7.61 2.10 5.91
N ALA A 22 7.26 0.88 5.50
CA ALA A 22 7.57 0.38 4.16
C ALA A 22 6.93 1.23 3.05
N ALA A 23 5.72 1.73 3.28
CA ALA A 23 5.08 2.68 2.38
C ALA A 23 5.79 4.04 2.32
N GLN A 24 6.39 4.51 3.43
CA GLN A 24 7.22 5.73 3.42
C GLN A 24 8.50 5.52 2.62
N GLU A 25 9.22 4.42 2.88
CA GLU A 25 10.45 4.05 2.16
C GLU A 25 10.21 3.88 0.65
N ALA A 26 9.04 3.35 0.27
CA ALA A 26 8.65 3.22 -1.13
C ALA A 26 8.07 4.50 -1.76
N ASN A 27 8.08 5.64 -1.06
CA ASN A 27 7.44 6.90 -1.47
C ASN A 27 5.93 6.76 -1.80
N ALA A 28 5.26 5.78 -1.19
CA ALA A 28 3.84 5.52 -1.37
C ALA A 28 2.98 6.25 -0.33
N HIS A 29 3.48 6.43 0.89
CA HIS A 29 2.72 6.95 2.03
C HIS A 29 2.01 8.27 1.71
N HIS A 30 2.70 9.22 1.07
CA HIS A 30 2.13 10.54 0.82
C HIS A 30 0.86 10.50 -0.04
N PHE A 31 0.88 9.78 -1.16
CA PHE A 31 -0.30 9.69 -2.04
C PHE A 31 -1.40 8.85 -1.39
N ILE A 32 -1.04 7.77 -0.67
CA ILE A 32 -2.02 6.96 0.07
C ILE A 32 -2.79 7.84 1.04
N MET A 33 -2.11 8.72 1.77
CA MET A 33 -2.73 9.62 2.75
C MET A 33 -3.63 10.70 2.14
N GLN A 34 -3.53 10.96 0.83
CA GLN A 34 -4.41 11.86 0.10
C GLN A 34 -5.72 11.18 -0.36
N LEU A 35 -5.80 9.85 -0.29
CA LEU A 35 -7.02 9.12 -0.64
C LEU A 35 -8.06 9.20 0.48
N PRO A 36 -9.38 9.22 0.17
CA PRO A 36 -10.44 9.34 1.18
C PRO A 36 -10.36 8.31 2.30
N ASN A 37 -10.01 7.06 1.95
CA ASN A 37 -9.94 5.93 2.89
C ASN A 37 -8.49 5.55 3.24
N LYS A 38 -7.50 6.35 2.80
CA LYS A 38 -6.07 6.13 3.07
C LYS A 38 -5.65 4.69 2.73
N TYR A 39 -5.04 3.98 3.67
CA TYR A 39 -4.64 2.58 3.55
C TYR A 39 -5.80 1.60 3.34
N GLU A 40 -7.01 1.95 3.79
CA GLU A 40 -8.22 1.15 3.58
C GLU A 40 -8.85 1.37 2.20
N THR A 41 -8.25 2.24 1.37
CA THR A 41 -8.72 2.45 0.01
C THR A 41 -8.63 1.15 -0.79
N LEU A 42 -9.76 0.72 -1.35
CA LEU A 42 -9.82 -0.44 -2.23
C LEU A 42 -9.19 -0.09 -3.57
N VAL A 43 -8.38 -1.01 -4.12
CA VAL A 43 -7.73 -0.88 -5.43
C VAL A 43 -8.04 -2.08 -6.32
N GLY A 44 -7.97 -1.87 -7.64
CA GLY A 44 -8.25 -2.90 -8.66
C GLY A 44 -9.66 -2.82 -9.22
N GLU A 45 -10.23 -3.94 -9.68
CA GLU A 45 -11.52 -3.98 -10.40
C GLU A 45 -12.71 -3.40 -9.62
N ARG A 46 -12.69 -3.49 -8.28
CA ARG A 46 -13.75 -2.99 -7.38
C ARG A 46 -13.34 -1.74 -6.60
N GLY A 47 -12.23 -1.10 -6.99
CA GLY A 47 -11.64 0.02 -6.27
C GLY A 47 -11.14 1.11 -7.20
N ILE A 48 -10.35 2.02 -6.66
CA ILE A 48 -9.70 3.04 -7.50
C ILE A 48 -8.65 2.38 -8.40
N GLN A 49 -8.46 2.98 -9.58
CA GLN A 49 -7.35 2.64 -10.46
C GLN A 49 -6.13 3.47 -10.07
N LEU A 50 -5.11 2.80 -9.56
CA LEU A 50 -3.80 3.41 -9.36
C LEU A 50 -3.10 3.58 -10.73
N SER A 51 -2.38 4.68 -10.88
CA SER A 51 -1.44 4.89 -11.99
C SER A 51 -0.34 3.83 -11.99
N GLY A 52 0.37 3.69 -13.11
CA GLY A 52 1.50 2.74 -13.21
C GLY A 52 2.58 2.98 -12.15
N GLY A 53 2.93 4.25 -11.90
CA GLY A 53 3.92 4.61 -10.88
C GLY A 53 3.45 4.34 -9.45
N GLU A 54 2.17 4.58 -9.14
CA GLU A 54 1.61 4.22 -7.82
C GLU A 54 1.61 2.70 -7.61
N LYS A 55 1.23 1.92 -8.63
CA LYS A 55 1.29 0.45 -8.57
C LYS A 55 2.71 -0.05 -8.29
N GLN A 56 3.72 0.54 -8.94
CA GLN A 56 5.12 0.20 -8.69
C GLN A 56 5.54 0.51 -7.25
N ARG A 57 5.15 1.68 -6.71
CA ARG A 57 5.47 2.04 -5.32
C ARG A 57 4.78 1.14 -4.30
N ILE A 58 3.53 0.74 -4.54
CA ILE A 58 2.85 -0.26 -3.70
C ILE A 58 3.57 -1.62 -3.74
N ALA A 59 3.98 -2.07 -4.92
CA ALA A 59 4.73 -3.33 -5.07
C ALA A 59 6.10 -3.28 -4.38
N LEU A 60 6.78 -2.13 -4.42
CA LEU A 60 8.01 -1.91 -3.67
C LEU A 60 7.77 -1.96 -2.16
N ALA A 61 6.73 -1.29 -1.65
CA ALA A 61 6.36 -1.35 -0.23
C ALA A 61 6.09 -2.79 0.22
N HIS A 62 5.37 -3.57 -0.59
CA HIS A 62 5.16 -5.00 -0.32
C HIS A 62 6.51 -5.75 -0.22
N ALA A 63 7.42 -5.53 -1.17
CA ALA A 63 8.73 -6.18 -1.16
C ALA A 63 9.58 -5.82 0.07
N LEU A 64 9.48 -4.58 0.57
CA LEU A 64 10.17 -4.11 1.78
C LEU A 64 9.61 -4.74 3.06
N VAL A 65 8.30 -5.00 3.10
CA VAL A 65 7.69 -5.69 4.24
C VAL A 65 8.15 -7.15 4.30
N LYS A 66 8.39 -7.80 3.16
CA LYS A 66 8.69 -9.23 3.08
C LYS A 66 9.96 -9.64 3.82
#